data_AF-A0A7J7S3P5-F1
#
_entry.id   AF-A0A7J7S3P5-F1
#
_cell.length_a   1.000
_cell.length_b   1.000
_cell.length_c   1.000
_cell.angle_alpha   90.00
_cell.angle_beta   90.00
_cell.angle_gamma   90.00
#
_symmetry.space_group_name_H-M   'P 1'
#
loop_
_entity.id
_entity.type
_entity.pdbx_description
1 polymer ?
#
loop_
_entity_poly.entity_id
_entity_poly.type
_entity_poly.pdbx_seq_one_letter_code
_entity_poly.pdbx_strand_id
1 'polypeptide(L)'
;MAPKKKANKVAKEKKSVKEPVVPMEMALAEELREFYHIQIRDLEDRLARYQHKWDELAVQEKLFRQEYEQLANNKKEIVAFLKRTLNQRMDEIADLNEQLQSLQLAKEMEKDAFEAQLAQVRHEFQETKDQLTTENIIIGGKLAALEEFRQQKEELSEKFSLLEDQLQKQDKEYKDYMYNLEKKSVLDRDRVKKEIIQRVNQVATDFHKVATSQMWDTTKQAILENNTITLQLSRVSQHGIQLLRENDQLKCNQDKLYKELEMLRNTRQAMAKHSKNNQKIILMLTEKYHEQQQDKAEAEHQRFMLGELERKVQHLQKDKEALRSQKNQLSQQLEHQHAEVQRLQHELAKEQKVRASLGTALTQATNFLQSVMKHLQPEEEDGNSEIVYQLHCKEILRQLLSMLSPTMVLSAHHRHGQKESQSSTPPRRNGSMLQQLSDFPSYQLIDMGLMSRTVHLSPNPEDLRVLSHVTRMRSFQTFGSTEFQPSESSKKMKKLSLPEVSLLSK
;
A
#
# COMPACT_ATOMS: atom_id res chain seq x y z
N MET A 1 -23.87 -11.92 87.64
CA MET A 1 -23.73 -13.28 88.22
C MET A 1 -24.20 -13.27 89.67
N ALA A 2 -24.80 -14.35 90.14
CA ALA A 2 -25.51 -14.45 91.43
C ALA A 2 -24.94 -15.64 92.27
N PRO A 3 -25.40 -15.91 93.52
CA PRO A 3 -24.46 -16.18 94.62
C PRO A 3 -24.53 -17.58 95.25
N LYS A 4 -23.59 -17.86 96.18
CA LYS A 4 -23.58 -18.93 97.23
C LYS A 4 -22.33 -18.70 98.12
N LYS A 5 -22.27 -19.08 99.41
CA LYS A 5 -23.26 -19.68 100.32
C LYS A 5 -22.91 -19.34 101.79
N LYS A 6 -23.87 -19.48 102.72
CA LYS A 6 -23.64 -19.56 104.18
C LYS A 6 -22.94 -20.90 104.54
N ALA A 7 -22.41 -21.18 105.73
CA ALA A 7 -22.43 -20.49 107.03
C ALA A 7 -21.22 -20.94 107.88
N ASN A 8 -21.02 -20.36 109.07
CA ASN A 8 -20.42 -21.09 110.19
C ASN A 8 -21.21 -20.80 111.49
N LYS A 9 -21.30 -21.76 112.41
CA LYS A 9 -22.26 -21.77 113.53
C LYS A 9 -21.54 -22.07 114.85
N VAL A 10 -21.65 -21.16 115.82
CA VAL A 10 -20.86 -21.19 117.08
C VAL A 10 -21.77 -21.38 118.30
N ALA A 11 -21.17 -21.96 119.35
CA ALA A 11 -21.66 -22.14 120.72
C ALA A 11 -22.75 -23.21 120.97
N LYS A 12 -22.47 -24.04 121.99
CA LYS A 12 -23.44 -24.85 122.74
C LYS A 12 -24.11 -24.00 123.82
N GLU A 13 -25.21 -24.52 124.37
CA GLU A 13 -26.05 -23.82 125.35
C GLU A 13 -25.46 -23.73 126.76
N LYS A 14 -26.08 -22.85 127.56
CA LYS A 14 -25.75 -22.58 128.97
C LYS A 14 -26.14 -23.75 129.88
N LYS A 15 -25.50 -23.87 131.05
CA LYS A 15 -26.06 -24.55 132.22
C LYS A 15 -26.59 -23.51 133.20
N SER A 16 -27.68 -23.83 133.91
CA SER A 16 -28.49 -22.88 134.68
C SER A 16 -28.78 -23.33 136.12
N VAL A 17 -28.71 -22.36 137.03
CA VAL A 17 -29.25 -22.36 138.41
C VAL A 17 -29.66 -20.89 138.63
N LYS A 18 -30.93 -20.49 138.84
CA LYS A 18 -31.78 -20.62 140.03
C LYS A 18 -31.13 -19.97 141.29
N GLU A 19 -31.79 -19.20 142.15
CA GLU A 19 -33.25 -18.97 142.35
C GLU A 19 -33.56 -17.49 142.78
N PRO A 20 -34.63 -17.05 143.50
CA PRO A 20 -35.48 -15.92 143.02
C PRO A 20 -35.72 -14.72 143.99
N VAL A 21 -36.72 -13.87 143.66
CA VAL A 21 -37.35 -12.73 144.42
C VAL A 21 -36.41 -11.50 144.60
N VAL A 22 -36.82 -10.20 144.56
CA VAL A 22 -38.06 -9.47 144.91
C VAL A 22 -38.32 -8.26 143.94
N PRO A 23 -39.57 -7.76 143.74
CA PRO A 23 -39.87 -6.69 142.77
C PRO A 23 -39.29 -5.29 143.09
N MET A 24 -38.03 -5.07 142.69
CA MET A 24 -37.43 -3.73 142.51
C MET A 24 -36.70 -3.62 141.17
N GLU A 25 -36.27 -4.76 140.59
CA GLU A 25 -35.54 -4.82 139.32
C GLU A 25 -36.35 -4.38 138.10
N MET A 26 -37.69 -4.33 138.16
CA MET A 26 -38.53 -3.90 137.03
C MET A 26 -38.17 -2.48 136.55
N ALA A 27 -38.03 -1.53 137.46
CA ALA A 27 -37.69 -0.14 137.10
C ALA A 27 -36.30 -0.06 136.44
N LEU A 28 -35.30 -0.75 136.99
CA LEU A 28 -33.93 -0.78 136.43
C LEU A 28 -33.87 -1.54 135.09
N ALA A 29 -34.70 -2.57 134.90
CA ALA A 29 -34.84 -3.29 133.64
C ALA A 29 -35.59 -2.45 132.58
N GLU A 30 -36.54 -1.62 133.00
CA GLU A 30 -37.23 -0.64 132.16
C GLU A 30 -36.27 0.49 131.75
N GLU A 31 -35.50 1.07 132.68
CA GLU A 31 -34.42 2.04 132.38
C GLU A 31 -33.37 1.48 131.41
N LEU A 32 -32.88 0.25 131.62
CA LEU A 32 -31.95 -0.41 130.71
C LEU A 32 -32.57 -0.66 129.33
N ARG A 33 -33.84 -1.04 129.28
CA ARG A 33 -34.59 -1.24 128.03
C ARG A 33 -34.81 0.08 127.29
N GLU A 34 -35.09 1.16 128.00
CA GLU A 34 -35.20 2.51 127.44
C GLU A 34 -33.86 3.02 126.93
N PHE A 35 -32.76 2.80 127.66
CA PHE A 35 -31.40 3.08 127.18
C PHE A 35 -31.11 2.35 125.85
N TYR A 36 -31.40 1.05 125.76
CA TYR A 36 -31.23 0.32 124.50
C TYR A 36 -32.21 0.78 123.41
N HIS A 37 -33.44 1.18 123.72
CA HIS A 37 -34.36 1.79 122.74
C HIS A 37 -33.95 3.20 122.28
N ILE A 38 -33.22 3.96 123.10
CA ILE A 38 -32.58 5.23 122.70
C ILE A 38 -31.37 4.94 121.81
N GLN A 39 -30.53 3.98 122.17
CA GLN A 39 -29.37 3.57 121.37
C GLN A 39 -29.78 2.98 120.01
N ILE A 40 -30.83 2.16 119.96
CA ILE A 40 -31.41 1.65 118.72
C ILE A 40 -31.90 2.82 117.86
N ARG A 41 -32.63 3.79 118.43
CA ARG A 41 -33.10 4.95 117.67
C ARG A 41 -31.97 5.84 117.11
N ASP A 42 -30.90 6.13 117.85
CA ASP A 42 -29.77 6.88 117.26
C ASP A 42 -29.02 6.05 116.19
N LEU A 43 -28.93 4.73 116.34
CA LEU A 43 -28.37 3.86 115.29
C LEU A 43 -29.27 3.80 114.05
N GLU A 44 -30.60 3.79 114.21
CA GLU A 44 -31.59 3.85 113.13
C GLU A 44 -31.57 5.22 112.45
N ASP A 45 -31.57 6.32 113.20
CA ASP A 45 -31.41 7.68 112.68
C ASP A 45 -30.06 7.85 111.96
N ARG A 46 -28.98 7.27 112.49
CA ARG A 46 -27.65 7.28 111.86
C ARG A 46 -27.64 6.47 110.57
N LEU A 47 -28.33 5.33 110.54
CA LEU A 47 -28.50 4.51 109.35
C LEU A 47 -29.35 5.22 108.30
N ALA A 48 -30.44 5.90 108.69
CA ALA A 48 -31.26 6.74 107.82
C ALA A 48 -30.47 7.95 107.26
N ARG A 49 -29.66 8.62 108.09
CA ARG A 49 -28.72 9.68 107.67
C ARG A 49 -27.71 9.16 106.63
N TYR A 50 -27.20 7.93 106.78
CA TYR A 50 -26.33 7.32 105.79
C TYR A 50 -27.07 6.84 104.52
N GLN A 51 -28.31 6.34 104.63
CA GLN A 51 -29.15 5.99 103.48
C GLN A 51 -29.46 7.23 102.63
N HIS A 52 -29.99 8.30 103.23
CA HIS A 52 -30.25 9.56 102.53
C HIS A 52 -29.00 10.09 101.84
N LYS A 53 -27.82 10.05 102.49
CA LYS A 53 -26.57 10.50 101.88
C LYS A 53 -26.06 9.58 100.77
N TRP A 54 -26.36 8.28 100.85
CA TRP A 54 -26.04 7.33 99.78
C TRP A 54 -26.98 7.52 98.58
N ASP A 55 -28.27 7.74 98.81
CA ASP A 55 -29.25 8.06 97.77
C ASP A 55 -28.95 9.41 97.09
N GLU A 56 -28.58 10.43 97.86
CA GLU A 56 -28.11 11.74 97.37
C GLU A 56 -26.89 11.58 96.45
N LEU A 57 -25.85 10.85 96.90
CA LEU A 57 -24.66 10.58 96.10
C LEU A 57 -24.98 9.72 94.87
N ALA A 58 -25.88 8.74 94.97
CA ALA A 58 -26.31 7.91 93.86
C ALA A 58 -27.22 8.65 92.86
N VAL A 59 -27.83 9.78 93.24
CA VAL A 59 -28.48 10.71 92.32
C VAL A 59 -27.44 11.62 91.66
N GLN A 60 -26.49 12.17 92.42
CA GLN A 60 -25.40 12.99 91.88
C GLN A 60 -24.54 12.22 90.87
N GLU A 61 -24.18 10.96 91.15
CA GLU A 61 -23.45 10.08 90.21
C GLU A 61 -24.22 9.90 88.89
N LYS A 62 -25.55 9.68 88.97
CA LYS A 62 -26.40 9.54 87.78
C LYS A 62 -26.49 10.84 86.98
N LEU A 63 -26.59 11.99 87.65
CA LEU A 63 -26.62 13.30 87.00
C LEU A 63 -25.30 13.59 86.28
N PHE A 64 -24.17 13.51 86.98
CA PHE A 64 -22.85 13.69 86.34
C PHE A 64 -22.63 12.70 85.19
N ARG A 65 -23.07 11.44 85.34
CA ARG A 65 -22.99 10.46 84.27
C ARG A 65 -23.83 10.84 83.05
N GLN A 66 -25.05 11.34 83.25
CA GLN A 66 -25.89 11.86 82.17
C GLN A 66 -25.25 13.08 81.49
N GLU A 67 -24.67 14.01 82.25
CA GLU A 67 -23.91 15.15 81.72
C GLU A 67 -22.69 14.72 80.90
N TYR A 68 -21.91 13.74 81.39
CA TYR A 68 -20.78 13.17 80.64
C TYR A 68 -21.22 12.42 79.38
N GLU A 69 -22.31 11.67 79.44
CA GLU A 69 -22.86 10.95 78.28
C GLU A 69 -23.44 11.94 77.24
N GLN A 70 -24.11 13.02 77.67
CA GLN A 70 -24.53 14.13 76.81
C GLN A 70 -23.34 14.86 76.18
N LEU A 71 -22.34 15.27 76.98
CA LEU A 71 -21.14 15.95 76.48
C LEU A 71 -20.36 15.07 75.48
N ALA A 72 -20.28 13.76 75.74
CA ALA A 72 -19.67 12.81 74.83
C ALA A 72 -20.46 12.65 73.52
N ASN A 73 -21.81 12.72 73.57
CA ASN A 73 -22.65 12.67 72.37
C ASN A 73 -22.56 13.98 71.57
N ASN A 74 -22.71 15.14 72.22
CA ASN A 74 -22.51 16.45 71.60
C ASN A 74 -21.14 16.54 70.92
N LYS A 75 -20.07 16.03 71.55
CA LYS A 75 -18.73 15.96 70.95
C LYS A 75 -18.69 15.04 69.72
N LYS A 76 -19.33 13.86 69.74
CA LYS A 76 -19.44 12.97 68.57
C LYS A 76 -20.20 13.65 67.43
N GLU A 77 -21.29 14.33 67.74
CA GLU A 77 -22.15 15.01 66.77
C GLU A 77 -21.44 16.19 66.11
N ILE A 78 -20.78 17.06 66.89
CA ILE A 78 -19.94 18.15 66.36
C ILE A 78 -18.82 17.60 65.48
N VAL A 79 -18.12 16.53 65.91
CA VAL A 79 -17.06 15.90 65.09
C VAL A 79 -17.64 15.25 63.83
N ALA A 80 -18.83 14.65 63.89
CA ALA A 80 -19.49 14.04 62.73
C ALA A 80 -20.05 15.08 61.75
N PHE A 81 -20.49 16.24 62.24
CA PHE A 81 -20.86 17.39 61.42
C PHE A 81 -19.63 17.97 60.73
N LEU A 82 -18.59 18.34 61.48
CA LEU A 82 -17.35 18.89 60.94
C LEU A 82 -16.68 17.94 59.94
N LYS A 83 -16.71 16.62 60.17
CA LYS A 83 -16.23 15.63 59.19
C LYS A 83 -17.08 15.60 57.92
N ARG A 84 -18.42 15.65 58.00
CA ARG A 84 -19.27 15.73 56.81
C ARG A 84 -18.99 17.00 56.02
N THR A 85 -18.94 18.16 56.67
CA THR A 85 -18.66 19.43 56.00
C THR A 85 -17.25 19.47 55.42
N LEU A 86 -16.24 18.94 56.10
CA LEU A 86 -14.88 18.84 55.57
C LEU A 86 -14.81 17.95 54.34
N ASN A 87 -15.46 16.78 54.37
CA ASN A 87 -15.55 15.90 53.21
C ASN A 87 -16.28 16.58 52.05
N GLN A 88 -17.45 17.18 52.29
CA GLN A 88 -18.19 17.94 51.26
C GLN A 88 -17.33 19.02 50.59
N ARG A 89 -16.53 19.77 51.37
CA ARG A 89 -15.57 20.73 50.79
C ARG A 89 -14.41 20.08 50.05
N MET A 90 -13.98 18.88 50.44
CA MET A 90 -12.94 18.12 49.73
C MET A 90 -13.48 17.57 48.40
N ASP A 91 -14.72 17.09 48.39
CA ASP A 91 -15.43 16.61 47.21
C ASP A 91 -15.69 17.79 46.23
N GLU A 92 -16.21 18.92 46.72
CA GLU A 92 -16.33 20.17 45.93
C GLU A 92 -15.00 20.63 45.31
N ILE A 93 -13.89 20.52 46.06
CA ILE A 93 -12.56 20.86 45.57
C ILE A 93 -12.07 19.84 44.53
N ALA A 94 -12.41 18.56 44.66
CA ALA A 94 -12.07 17.55 43.66
C ALA A 94 -12.83 17.80 42.34
N ASP A 95 -14.15 17.98 42.40
CA ASP A 95 -15.01 18.27 41.25
C ASP A 95 -14.54 19.53 40.50
N LEU A 96 -14.22 20.61 41.22
CA LEU A 96 -13.72 21.85 40.62
C LEU A 96 -12.33 21.69 40.00
N ASN A 97 -11.47 20.82 40.54
CA ASN A 97 -10.17 20.53 39.93
C ASN A 97 -10.31 19.67 38.66
N GLU A 98 -11.23 18.70 38.62
CA GLU A 98 -11.51 17.92 37.41
C GLU A 98 -12.14 18.78 36.31
N GLN A 99 -13.07 19.68 36.66
CA GLN A 99 -13.61 20.68 35.73
C GLN A 99 -12.53 21.63 35.20
N LEU A 100 -11.61 22.08 36.07
CA LEU A 100 -10.48 22.93 35.67
C LEU A 100 -9.50 22.20 34.73
N GLN A 101 -9.18 20.93 35.00
CA GLN A 101 -8.29 20.12 34.15
C GLN A 101 -8.93 19.80 32.79
N SER A 102 -10.21 19.41 32.76
CA SER A 102 -10.93 19.18 31.50
C SER A 102 -11.09 20.45 30.66
N LEU A 103 -11.30 21.61 31.29
CA LEU A 103 -11.30 22.91 30.60
C LEU A 103 -9.91 23.31 30.08
N GLN A 104 -8.84 22.99 30.80
CA GLN A 104 -7.45 23.19 30.33
C GLN A 104 -7.16 22.32 29.11
N LEU A 105 -7.47 21.02 29.16
CA LEU A 105 -7.29 20.10 28.04
C LEU A 105 -8.13 20.50 26.81
N ALA A 106 -9.38 20.92 27.01
CA ALA A 106 -10.22 21.42 25.92
C ALA A 106 -9.62 22.67 25.26
N LYS A 107 -9.14 23.63 26.06
CA LYS A 107 -8.47 24.84 25.56
C LYS A 107 -7.16 24.52 24.82
N GLU A 108 -6.39 23.53 25.27
CA GLU A 108 -5.17 23.09 24.61
C GLU A 108 -5.50 22.41 23.27
N MET A 109 -6.52 21.55 23.22
CA MET A 109 -7.02 20.96 21.97
C MET A 109 -7.54 22.00 20.97
N GLU A 110 -8.29 23.01 21.43
CA GLU A 110 -8.73 24.13 20.58
C GLU A 110 -7.55 24.94 20.05
N LYS A 111 -6.59 25.30 20.92
CA LYS A 111 -5.37 26.01 20.54
C LYS A 111 -4.61 25.24 19.45
N ASP A 112 -4.37 23.95 19.65
CA ASP A 112 -3.60 23.12 18.72
C ASP A 112 -4.36 22.92 17.40
N ALA A 113 -5.69 22.84 17.43
CA ALA A 113 -6.53 22.86 16.22
C ALA A 113 -6.42 24.19 15.45
N PHE A 114 -6.43 25.33 16.14
CA PHE A 114 -6.23 26.64 15.49
C PHE A 114 -4.80 26.84 14.97
N GLU A 115 -3.78 26.34 15.67
CA GLU A 115 -2.40 26.37 15.20
C GLU A 115 -2.20 25.45 13.97
N ALA A 116 -2.86 24.29 13.92
CA ALA A 116 -2.89 23.42 12.76
C ALA A 116 -3.60 24.07 11.56
N GLN A 117 -4.77 24.70 11.75
CA GLN A 117 -5.47 25.45 10.70
C GLN A 117 -4.61 26.62 10.18
N LEU A 118 -3.95 27.37 11.08
CA LEU A 118 -3.06 28.46 10.70
C LEU A 118 -1.82 27.97 9.94
N ALA A 119 -1.29 26.80 10.30
CA ALA A 119 -0.20 26.16 9.56
C ALA A 119 -0.65 25.70 8.16
N GLN A 120 -1.84 25.09 8.05
CA GLN A 120 -2.44 24.69 6.77
C GLN A 120 -2.64 25.89 5.83
N VAL A 121 -3.31 26.95 6.29
CA VAL A 121 -3.56 28.15 5.47
C VAL A 121 -2.26 28.84 5.05
N ARG A 122 -1.21 28.80 5.89
CA ARG A 122 0.14 29.27 5.52
C ARG A 122 0.80 28.39 4.45
N HIS A 123 0.61 27.08 4.51
CA HIS A 123 1.10 26.14 3.50
C HIS A 123 0.42 26.38 2.15
N GLU A 124 -0.92 26.39 2.13
CA GLU A 124 -1.74 26.64 0.94
C GLU A 124 -1.42 28.00 0.29
N PHE A 125 -1.23 29.05 1.10
CA PHE A 125 -0.81 30.37 0.61
C PHE A 125 0.60 30.36 0.02
N GLN A 126 1.55 29.64 0.63
CA GLN A 126 2.91 29.53 0.11
C GLN A 126 2.96 28.69 -1.18
N GLU A 127 2.21 27.59 -1.26
CA GLU A 127 2.09 26.77 -2.47
C GLU A 127 1.46 27.55 -3.63
N THR A 128 0.35 28.27 -3.40
CA THR A 128 -0.30 29.08 -4.45
C THR A 128 0.57 30.25 -4.89
N LYS A 129 1.31 30.89 -3.97
CA LYS A 129 2.33 31.88 -4.30
C LYS A 129 3.46 31.30 -5.15
N ASP A 130 3.96 30.11 -4.82
CA ASP A 130 5.06 29.49 -5.56
C ASP A 130 4.61 28.98 -6.95
N GLN A 131 3.39 28.44 -7.06
CA GLN A 131 2.73 28.14 -8.33
C GLN A 131 2.67 29.39 -9.22
N LEU A 132 2.07 30.49 -8.73
CA LEU A 132 2.00 31.77 -9.46
C LEU A 132 3.39 32.33 -9.79
N THR A 133 4.40 32.09 -8.96
CA THR A 133 5.80 32.47 -9.24
C THR A 133 6.36 31.66 -10.41
N THR A 134 6.15 30.33 -10.45
CA THR A 134 6.57 29.50 -11.58
C THR A 134 5.81 29.83 -12.87
N GLU A 135 4.52 30.15 -12.80
CA GLU A 135 3.74 30.60 -13.96
C GLU A 135 4.29 31.92 -14.52
N ASN A 136 4.59 32.90 -13.66
CA ASN A 136 5.22 34.16 -14.09
C ASN A 136 6.59 33.93 -14.75
N ILE A 137 7.42 33.01 -14.23
CA ILE A 137 8.70 32.64 -14.86
C ILE A 137 8.47 32.01 -16.25
N ILE A 138 7.51 31.10 -16.37
CA ILE A 138 7.15 30.45 -17.65
C ILE A 138 6.58 31.47 -18.66
N ILE A 139 5.77 32.42 -18.19
CA ILE A 139 5.21 33.49 -19.03
C ILE A 139 6.31 34.47 -19.48
N GLY A 140 7.24 34.83 -18.59
CA GLY A 140 8.42 35.63 -18.93
C GLY A 140 9.31 34.96 -19.98
N GLY A 141 9.55 33.65 -19.86
CA GLY A 141 10.27 32.87 -20.89
C GLY A 141 9.55 32.82 -22.24
N LYS A 142 8.21 32.70 -22.23
CA LYS A 142 7.39 32.79 -23.46
C LYS A 142 7.41 34.19 -24.09
N LEU A 143 7.44 35.25 -23.27
CA LEU A 143 7.53 36.63 -23.73
C LEU A 143 8.88 36.90 -24.40
N ALA A 144 9.99 36.53 -23.76
CA ALA A 144 11.34 36.67 -24.33
C ALA A 144 11.47 35.94 -25.68
N ALA A 145 11.00 34.70 -25.79
CA ALA A 145 11.00 33.95 -27.05
C ALA A 145 10.12 34.60 -28.15
N LEU A 146 9.06 35.32 -27.77
CA LEU A 146 8.21 36.07 -28.68
C LEU A 146 8.86 37.40 -29.12
N GLU A 147 9.62 38.05 -28.23
CA GLU A 147 10.43 39.23 -28.54
C GLU A 147 11.60 38.89 -29.47
N GLU A 148 12.31 37.77 -29.23
CA GLU A 148 13.31 37.22 -30.15
C GLU A 148 12.71 36.95 -31.54
N PHE A 149 11.54 36.30 -31.60
CA PHE A 149 10.83 36.06 -32.87
C PHE A 149 10.41 37.37 -33.56
N ARG A 150 9.96 38.37 -32.79
CA ARG A 150 9.61 39.71 -33.31
C ARG A 150 10.83 40.38 -33.95
N GLN A 151 11.99 40.34 -33.29
CA GLN A 151 13.24 40.89 -33.80
C GLN A 151 13.75 40.12 -35.04
N GLN A 152 13.76 38.79 -35.01
CA GLN A 152 14.14 37.97 -36.18
C GLN A 152 13.26 38.26 -37.40
N LYS A 153 11.96 38.49 -37.20
CA LYS A 153 11.02 38.90 -38.26
C LYS A 153 11.35 40.30 -38.79
N GLU A 154 11.67 41.25 -37.91
CA GLU A 154 12.02 42.63 -38.26
C GLU A 154 13.30 42.67 -39.09
N GLU A 155 14.39 42.07 -38.60
CA GLU A 155 15.65 41.93 -39.35
C GLU A 155 15.48 41.24 -40.72
N LEU A 156 14.62 40.21 -40.79
CA LEU A 156 14.34 39.53 -42.05
C LEU A 156 13.55 40.42 -43.01
N SER A 157 12.62 41.24 -42.50
CA SER A 157 11.86 42.21 -43.29
C SER A 157 12.76 43.34 -43.83
N GLU A 158 13.73 43.81 -43.06
CA GLU A 158 14.74 44.77 -43.52
C GLU A 158 15.60 44.17 -44.64
N LYS A 159 16.08 42.93 -44.46
CA LYS A 159 16.86 42.20 -45.46
C LYS A 159 16.06 41.98 -46.76
N PHE A 160 14.75 41.72 -46.68
CA PHE A 160 13.88 41.67 -47.87
C PHE A 160 13.71 43.04 -48.53
N SER A 161 13.42 44.10 -47.77
CA SER A 161 13.26 45.46 -48.30
C SER A 161 14.52 45.92 -49.05
N LEU A 162 15.71 45.65 -48.48
CA LEU A 162 16.99 45.99 -49.09
C LEU A 162 17.27 45.21 -50.39
N LEU A 163 16.83 43.94 -50.46
CA LEU A 163 16.92 43.14 -51.70
C LEU A 163 15.90 43.60 -52.76
N GLU A 164 14.69 43.99 -52.37
CA GLU A 164 13.70 44.58 -53.30
C GLU A 164 14.18 45.92 -53.85
N ASP A 165 14.79 46.77 -53.02
CA ASP A 165 15.42 48.02 -53.44
C ASP A 165 16.60 47.80 -54.41
N GLN A 166 17.43 46.77 -54.18
CA GLN A 166 18.50 46.39 -55.11
C GLN A 166 17.94 45.87 -56.44
N LEU A 167 16.93 45.00 -56.40
CA LEU A 167 16.28 44.47 -57.59
C LEU A 167 15.60 45.59 -58.42
N GLN A 168 14.95 46.54 -57.75
CA GLN A 168 14.37 47.72 -58.41
C GLN A 168 15.43 48.64 -59.03
N LYS A 169 16.63 48.77 -58.43
CA LYS A 169 17.74 49.54 -59.01
C LYS A 169 18.26 48.84 -60.27
N GLN A 170 18.53 47.54 -60.19
CA GLN A 170 18.95 46.74 -61.35
C GLN A 170 17.92 46.76 -62.49
N ASP A 171 16.62 46.61 -62.20
CA ASP A 171 15.55 46.69 -63.21
C ASP A 171 15.50 48.06 -63.91
N LYS A 172 15.73 49.17 -63.18
CA LYS A 172 15.85 50.52 -63.76
C LYS A 172 17.12 50.63 -64.62
N GLU A 173 18.27 50.19 -64.10
CA GLU A 173 19.55 50.20 -64.81
C GLU A 173 19.51 49.35 -66.11
N TYR A 174 18.86 48.19 -66.10
CA TYR A 174 18.66 47.36 -67.29
C TYR A 174 17.71 48.01 -68.30
N LYS A 175 16.65 48.70 -67.86
CA LYS A 175 15.76 49.46 -68.74
C LYS A 175 16.47 50.65 -69.40
N ASP A 176 17.24 51.40 -68.63
CA ASP A 176 18.07 52.50 -69.15
C ASP A 176 19.16 51.98 -70.10
N TYR A 177 19.80 50.85 -69.79
CA TYR A 177 20.74 50.18 -70.69
C TYR A 177 20.08 49.76 -72.01
N MET A 178 18.91 49.12 -71.95
CA MET A 178 18.16 48.71 -73.14
C MET A 178 17.71 49.89 -73.99
N TYR A 179 17.17 50.94 -73.38
CA TYR A 179 16.80 52.17 -74.07
C TYR A 179 18.01 52.85 -74.75
N ASN A 180 19.17 52.90 -74.07
CA ASN A 180 20.38 53.43 -74.68
C ASN A 180 20.92 52.55 -75.82
N LEU A 181 20.80 51.22 -75.73
CA LEU A 181 21.19 50.29 -76.79
C LEU A 181 20.25 50.41 -78.01
N GLU A 182 18.94 50.50 -77.80
CA GLU A 182 17.95 50.72 -78.86
C GLU A 182 18.16 52.08 -79.54
N LYS A 183 18.29 53.16 -78.75
CA LYS A 183 18.61 54.50 -79.24
C LYS A 183 19.88 54.52 -80.09
N LYS A 184 20.94 53.83 -79.65
CA LYS A 184 22.16 53.67 -80.43
C LYS A 184 21.91 52.90 -81.73
N SER A 185 21.20 51.77 -81.67
CA SER A 185 20.86 50.97 -82.86
C SER A 185 20.06 51.75 -83.90
N VAL A 186 19.08 52.56 -83.46
CA VAL A 186 18.30 53.45 -84.34
C VAL A 186 19.19 54.51 -85.00
N LEU A 187 20.09 55.14 -84.23
CA LEU A 187 21.05 56.14 -84.74
C LEU A 187 22.05 55.53 -85.72
N ASP A 188 22.63 54.37 -85.41
CA ASP A 188 23.57 53.66 -86.28
C ASP A 188 22.87 53.17 -87.56
N ARG A 189 21.63 52.66 -87.48
CA ARG A 189 20.82 52.31 -88.65
C ARG A 189 20.54 53.52 -89.54
N ASP A 190 20.17 54.66 -88.95
CA ASP A 190 19.83 55.86 -89.73
C ASP A 190 21.08 56.60 -90.23
N ARG A 191 22.24 56.42 -89.59
CA ARG A 191 23.56 56.73 -90.14
C ARG A 191 23.86 55.86 -91.37
N VAL A 192 23.71 54.53 -91.27
CA VAL A 192 23.94 53.60 -92.39
C VAL A 192 23.00 53.91 -93.55
N LYS A 193 21.74 54.27 -93.32
CA LYS A 193 20.85 54.77 -94.38
C LYS A 193 21.41 56.03 -95.08
N LYS A 194 21.93 57.01 -94.33
CA LYS A 194 22.54 58.22 -94.91
C LYS A 194 23.78 57.88 -95.75
N GLU A 195 24.65 56.99 -95.25
CA GLU A 195 25.81 56.50 -95.99
C GLU A 195 25.41 55.73 -97.26
N ILE A 196 24.34 54.91 -97.21
CA ILE A 196 23.77 54.23 -98.37
C ILE A 196 23.20 55.24 -99.38
N ILE A 197 22.41 56.22 -98.96
CA ILE A 197 21.86 57.26 -99.85
C ILE A 197 23.00 58.05 -100.51
N GLN A 198 24.04 58.42 -99.75
CA GLN A 198 25.22 59.09 -100.29
C GLN A 198 25.96 58.22 -101.31
N ARG A 199 26.16 56.92 -101.03
CA ARG A 199 26.78 55.98 -101.97
C ARG A 199 25.91 55.73 -103.20
N VAL A 200 24.59 55.62 -103.06
CA VAL A 200 23.67 55.45 -104.19
C VAL A 200 23.68 56.69 -105.08
N ASN A 201 23.72 57.90 -104.50
CA ASN A 201 23.87 59.13 -105.28
C ASN A 201 25.22 59.20 -106.00
N GLN A 202 26.32 58.86 -105.31
CA GLN A 202 27.65 58.78 -105.93
C GLN A 202 27.66 57.79 -107.11
N VAL A 203 27.22 56.55 -106.84
CA VAL A 203 27.08 55.46 -107.83
C VAL A 203 26.16 55.87 -108.97
N ALA A 204 25.09 56.63 -108.74
CA ALA A 204 24.26 57.16 -109.82
C ALA A 204 25.03 58.17 -110.70
N THR A 205 25.81 59.09 -110.12
CA THR A 205 26.66 59.98 -110.94
C THR A 205 27.74 59.21 -111.69
N ASP A 206 28.27 58.13 -111.13
CA ASP A 206 29.28 57.29 -111.77
C ASP A 206 28.67 56.36 -112.83
N PHE A 207 27.45 55.86 -112.65
CA PHE A 207 26.69 55.17 -113.68
C PHE A 207 26.35 56.11 -114.83
N HIS A 208 26.00 57.38 -114.59
CA HIS A 208 25.82 58.33 -115.68
C HIS A 208 27.12 58.57 -116.48
N LYS A 209 28.29 58.54 -115.84
CA LYS A 209 29.60 58.61 -116.53
C LYS A 209 29.92 57.32 -117.30
N VAL A 210 29.74 56.15 -116.66
CA VAL A 210 30.11 54.84 -117.22
C VAL A 210 29.13 54.35 -118.28
N ALA A 211 27.83 54.57 -118.13
CA ALA A 211 26.83 54.26 -119.17
C ALA A 211 27.00 55.15 -120.41
N THR A 212 27.54 56.36 -120.26
CA THR A 212 27.96 57.22 -121.38
C THR A 212 29.24 56.70 -122.07
N SER A 213 29.94 55.73 -121.47
CA SER A 213 31.26 55.23 -121.94
C SER A 213 31.24 53.78 -122.45
N GLN A 214 30.67 52.83 -121.69
CA GLN A 214 30.70 51.38 -121.98
C GLN A 214 29.41 50.68 -121.48
N MET A 215 28.28 50.85 -122.20
CA MET A 215 26.96 50.48 -121.67
C MET A 215 26.55 49.00 -121.84
N TRP A 216 27.15 48.26 -122.79
CA TRP A 216 26.61 46.97 -123.25
C TRP A 216 27.25 45.74 -122.57
N ASP A 217 28.58 45.58 -122.68
CA ASP A 217 29.27 44.37 -122.20
C ASP A 217 29.24 44.21 -120.67
N THR A 218 29.46 45.31 -119.92
CA THR A 218 29.41 45.31 -118.45
C THR A 218 28.04 44.87 -117.93
N THR A 219 26.96 45.33 -118.57
CA THR A 219 25.58 44.97 -118.23
C THR A 219 25.33 43.47 -118.40
N LYS A 220 25.83 42.88 -119.49
CA LYS A 220 25.71 41.45 -119.78
C LYS A 220 26.41 40.58 -118.75
N GLN A 221 27.63 40.94 -118.35
CA GLN A 221 28.39 40.16 -117.37
C GLN A 221 27.83 40.29 -115.94
N ALA A 222 27.42 41.49 -115.53
CA ALA A 222 26.82 41.73 -114.21
C ALA A 222 25.55 40.89 -113.98
N ILE A 223 24.75 40.61 -115.02
CA ILE A 223 23.55 39.76 -114.92
C ILE A 223 23.92 38.29 -114.62
N LEU A 224 24.97 37.76 -115.25
CA LEU A 224 25.42 36.37 -115.04
C LEU A 224 26.00 36.17 -113.62
N GLU A 225 26.76 37.15 -113.15
CA GLU A 225 27.33 37.14 -111.79
C GLU A 225 26.23 37.28 -110.72
N ASN A 226 25.25 38.18 -110.90
CA ASN A 226 24.10 38.30 -110.00
C ASN A 226 23.23 37.02 -109.94
N ASN A 227 22.99 36.36 -111.08
CA ASN A 227 22.27 35.09 -111.11
C ASN A 227 23.02 34.00 -110.32
N THR A 228 24.35 33.94 -110.46
CA THR A 228 25.20 32.98 -109.74
C THR A 228 25.19 33.25 -108.23
N ILE A 229 25.33 34.51 -107.82
CA ILE A 229 25.28 34.92 -106.40
C ILE A 229 23.89 34.65 -105.81
N THR A 230 22.81 34.92 -106.55
CA THR A 230 21.43 34.64 -106.11
C THR A 230 21.20 33.14 -105.88
N LEU A 231 21.76 32.28 -106.74
CA LEU A 231 21.69 30.82 -106.57
C LEU A 231 22.49 30.35 -105.33
N GLN A 232 23.65 30.95 -105.05
CA GLN A 232 24.41 30.64 -103.84
C GLN A 232 23.70 31.15 -102.58
N LEU A 233 23.16 32.37 -102.59
CA LEU A 233 22.43 32.98 -101.48
C LEU A 233 21.17 32.17 -101.11
N SER A 234 20.44 31.64 -102.10
CA SER A 234 19.29 30.77 -101.83
C SER A 234 19.68 29.44 -101.17
N ARG A 235 20.81 28.82 -101.55
CA ARG A 235 21.35 27.63 -100.87
C ARG A 235 21.78 27.92 -99.44
N VAL A 236 22.47 29.04 -99.19
CA VAL A 236 22.88 29.47 -97.84
C VAL A 236 21.65 29.75 -96.96
N SER A 237 20.62 30.41 -97.51
CA SER A 237 19.35 30.64 -96.84
C SER A 237 18.63 29.34 -96.47
N GLN A 238 18.54 28.38 -97.40
CA GLN A 238 17.97 27.05 -97.14
C GLN A 238 18.72 26.30 -96.03
N HIS A 239 20.05 26.35 -96.01
CA HIS A 239 20.85 25.71 -94.97
C HIS A 239 20.69 26.41 -93.60
N GLY A 240 20.62 27.74 -93.57
CA GLY A 240 20.29 28.49 -92.34
C GLY A 240 18.91 28.15 -91.77
N ILE A 241 17.90 27.98 -92.64
CA ILE A 241 16.56 27.51 -92.25
C ILE A 241 16.60 26.07 -91.71
N GLN A 242 17.44 25.19 -92.26
CA GLN A 242 17.63 23.84 -91.73
C GLN A 242 18.25 23.87 -90.33
N LEU A 243 19.37 24.58 -90.15
CA LEU A 243 20.07 24.71 -88.87
C LEU A 243 19.17 25.33 -87.78
N LEU A 244 18.28 26.25 -88.15
CA LEU A 244 17.28 26.80 -87.21
C LEU A 244 16.30 25.73 -86.72
N ARG A 245 15.76 24.89 -87.62
CA ARG A 245 14.87 23.77 -87.24
C ARG A 245 15.58 22.75 -86.36
N GLU A 246 16.82 22.42 -86.66
CA GLU A 246 17.65 21.52 -85.85
C GLU A 246 17.91 22.11 -84.47
N ASN A 247 18.20 23.41 -84.39
CA ASN A 247 18.38 24.13 -83.13
C ASN A 247 17.10 24.16 -82.28
N ASP A 248 15.93 24.38 -82.89
CA ASP A 248 14.64 24.36 -82.19
C ASP A 248 14.24 22.94 -81.76
N GLN A 249 14.53 21.91 -82.57
CA GLN A 249 14.35 20.51 -82.19
C GLN A 249 15.27 20.13 -81.00
N LEU A 250 16.50 20.63 -80.98
CA LEU A 250 17.43 20.44 -79.85
C LEU A 250 16.92 21.13 -78.57
N LYS A 251 16.42 22.38 -78.65
CA LYS A 251 15.74 23.06 -77.51
C LYS A 251 14.55 22.24 -77.01
N CYS A 252 13.66 21.80 -77.91
CA CYS A 252 12.51 20.97 -77.56
C CYS A 252 12.89 19.62 -76.93
N ASN A 253 14.08 19.08 -77.20
CA ASN A 253 14.59 17.89 -76.55
C ASN A 253 15.26 18.20 -75.20
N GLN A 254 16.03 19.28 -75.10
CA GLN A 254 16.59 19.79 -73.84
C GLN A 254 15.47 20.07 -72.80
N ASP A 255 14.37 20.67 -73.24
CA ASP A 255 13.17 20.91 -72.43
C ASP A 255 12.49 19.63 -71.92
N LYS A 256 12.55 18.53 -72.67
CA LYS A 256 12.04 17.22 -72.22
C LYS A 256 12.97 16.65 -71.15
N LEU A 257 14.28 16.64 -71.42
CA LEU A 257 15.30 16.18 -70.46
C LEU A 257 15.23 16.96 -69.14
N TYR A 258 15.04 18.28 -69.14
CA TYR A 258 14.85 19.04 -67.90
C TYR A 258 13.59 18.64 -67.12
N LYS A 259 12.47 18.34 -67.81
CA LYS A 259 11.23 17.87 -67.18
C LYS A 259 11.43 16.47 -66.59
N GLU A 260 12.09 15.57 -67.30
CA GLU A 260 12.45 14.22 -66.83
C GLU A 260 13.39 14.27 -65.62
N LEU A 261 14.41 15.13 -65.65
CA LEU A 261 15.35 15.33 -64.53
C LEU A 261 14.66 15.90 -63.28
N GLU A 262 13.76 16.87 -63.41
CA GLU A 262 12.99 17.41 -62.27
C GLU A 262 11.98 16.36 -61.74
N MET A 263 11.36 15.55 -62.60
CA MET A 263 10.53 14.43 -62.16
C MET A 263 11.35 13.39 -61.38
N LEU A 264 12.50 12.96 -61.90
CA LEU A 264 13.43 12.05 -61.21
C LEU A 264 13.93 12.64 -59.88
N ARG A 265 14.23 13.95 -59.83
CA ARG A 265 14.65 14.66 -58.61
C ARG A 265 13.54 14.67 -57.55
N ASN A 266 12.30 14.96 -57.93
CA ASN A 266 11.17 14.93 -57.01
C ASN A 266 10.88 13.50 -56.52
N THR A 267 10.92 12.49 -57.40
CA THR A 267 10.77 11.07 -57.02
C THR A 267 11.87 10.62 -56.06
N ARG A 268 13.14 10.96 -56.31
CA ARG A 268 14.25 10.71 -55.37
C ARG A 268 14.02 11.39 -54.02
N GLN A 269 13.53 12.63 -54.00
CA GLN A 269 13.23 13.33 -52.74
C GLN A 269 12.05 12.68 -51.99
N ALA A 270 11.02 12.21 -52.68
CA ALA A 270 9.90 11.47 -52.09
C ALA A 270 10.37 10.13 -51.49
N MET A 271 11.16 9.35 -52.22
CA MET A 271 11.75 8.10 -51.73
C MET A 271 12.65 8.33 -50.51
N ALA A 272 13.46 9.39 -50.50
CA ALA A 272 14.31 9.74 -49.36
C ALA A 272 13.49 10.12 -48.10
N LYS A 273 12.38 10.85 -48.26
CA LYS A 273 11.43 11.14 -47.18
C LYS A 273 10.76 9.87 -46.66
N HIS A 274 10.28 8.99 -47.55
CA HIS A 274 9.67 7.73 -47.19
C HIS A 274 10.65 6.80 -46.45
N SER A 275 11.89 6.67 -46.95
CA SER A 275 12.97 5.94 -46.29
C SER A 275 13.26 6.48 -44.88
N LYS A 276 13.37 7.82 -44.70
CA LYS A 276 13.55 8.42 -43.37
C LYS A 276 12.37 8.17 -42.43
N ASN A 277 11.13 8.22 -42.93
CA ASN A 277 9.94 7.92 -42.13
C ASN A 277 9.92 6.44 -41.71
N ASN A 278 10.21 5.52 -42.63
CA ASN A 278 10.30 4.09 -42.35
C ASN A 278 11.41 3.80 -41.32
N GLN A 279 12.58 4.45 -41.43
CA GLN A 279 13.64 4.32 -40.43
C GLN A 279 13.18 4.79 -39.04
N LYS A 280 12.40 5.88 -38.95
CA LYS A 280 11.81 6.31 -37.66
C LYS A 280 10.81 5.29 -37.13
N ILE A 281 9.96 4.72 -37.98
CA ILE A 281 8.98 3.69 -37.59
C ILE A 281 9.71 2.43 -37.09
N ILE A 282 10.77 1.98 -37.79
CA ILE A 282 11.61 0.86 -37.38
C ILE A 282 12.25 1.11 -36.01
N LEU A 283 12.79 2.31 -35.76
CA LEU A 283 13.36 2.67 -34.46
C LEU A 283 12.31 2.65 -33.36
N MET A 284 11.13 3.25 -33.57
CA MET A 284 10.03 3.23 -32.58
C MET A 284 9.48 1.82 -32.30
N LEU A 285 9.39 0.97 -33.32
CA LEU A 285 8.99 -0.44 -33.15
C LEU A 285 10.08 -1.25 -32.42
N THR A 286 11.35 -0.92 -32.66
CA THR A 286 12.49 -1.55 -31.98
C THR A 286 12.52 -1.15 -30.50
N GLU A 287 12.30 0.13 -30.19
CA GLU A 287 12.18 0.67 -28.83
C GLU A 287 11.02 0.00 -28.07
N LYS A 288 9.82 -0.04 -28.66
CA LYS A 288 8.65 -0.74 -28.12
C LYS A 288 8.85 -2.24 -27.93
N TYR A 289 9.66 -2.90 -28.77
CA TYR A 289 10.04 -4.30 -28.57
C TYR A 289 10.98 -4.49 -27.38
N HIS A 290 11.91 -3.56 -27.12
CA HIS A 290 12.77 -3.62 -25.92
C HIS A 290 11.97 -3.37 -24.64
N GLU A 291 11.06 -2.39 -24.63
CA GLU A 291 10.10 -2.19 -23.53
C GLU A 291 9.31 -3.48 -23.24
N GLN A 292 8.69 -4.08 -24.28
CA GLN A 292 7.89 -5.29 -24.12
C GLN A 292 8.69 -6.50 -23.61
N GLN A 293 9.98 -6.59 -23.95
CA GLN A 293 10.86 -7.63 -23.41
C GLN A 293 11.27 -7.35 -21.95
N GLN A 294 11.41 -6.09 -21.54
CA GLN A 294 11.59 -5.73 -20.13
C GLN A 294 10.32 -6.05 -19.33
N ASP A 295 9.14 -5.60 -19.78
CA ASP A 295 7.84 -5.91 -19.15
C ASP A 295 7.66 -7.43 -18.96
N LYS A 296 8.04 -8.21 -19.97
CA LYS A 296 8.00 -9.68 -19.93
C LYS A 296 8.96 -10.26 -18.90
N ALA A 297 10.19 -9.76 -18.81
CA ALA A 297 11.17 -10.21 -17.82
C ALA A 297 10.74 -9.86 -16.39
N GLU A 298 10.18 -8.66 -16.18
CA GLU A 298 9.62 -8.25 -14.89
C GLU A 298 8.40 -9.11 -14.50
N ALA A 299 7.50 -9.39 -15.43
CA ALA A 299 6.38 -10.30 -15.20
C ALA A 299 6.81 -11.75 -14.93
N GLU A 300 7.89 -12.24 -15.56
CA GLU A 300 8.48 -13.55 -15.28
C GLU A 300 9.14 -13.59 -13.88
N HIS A 301 9.81 -12.51 -13.47
CA HIS A 301 10.33 -12.37 -12.10
C HIS A 301 9.21 -12.33 -11.05
N GLN A 302 8.14 -11.55 -11.29
CA GLN A 302 6.96 -11.51 -10.40
C GLN A 302 6.30 -12.89 -10.28
N ARG A 303 6.14 -13.63 -11.38
CA ARG A 303 5.63 -15.02 -11.36
C ARG A 303 6.51 -15.96 -10.55
N PHE A 304 7.83 -15.84 -10.64
CA PHE A 304 8.75 -16.61 -9.80
C PHE A 304 8.56 -16.28 -8.31
N MET A 305 8.45 -15.00 -7.96
CA MET A 305 8.23 -14.55 -6.57
C MET A 305 6.86 -14.95 -6.01
N LEU A 306 5.83 -15.03 -6.86
CA LEU A 306 4.53 -15.60 -6.48
C LEU A 306 4.64 -17.12 -6.22
N GLY A 307 5.31 -17.88 -7.11
CA GLY A 307 5.55 -19.31 -6.90
C GLY A 307 6.48 -19.65 -5.73
N GLU A 308 7.34 -18.72 -5.32
CA GLU A 308 8.06 -18.73 -4.03
C GLU A 308 7.11 -18.58 -2.83
N LEU A 309 6.17 -17.63 -2.91
CA LEU A 309 5.21 -17.34 -1.85
C LEU A 309 4.18 -18.47 -1.69
N GLU A 310 3.65 -19.00 -2.79
CA GLU A 310 2.71 -20.13 -2.81
C GLU A 310 3.32 -21.37 -2.16
N ARG A 311 4.59 -21.70 -2.45
CA ARG A 311 5.30 -22.79 -1.77
C ARG A 311 5.41 -22.57 -0.26
N LYS A 312 5.68 -21.33 0.18
CA LYS A 312 5.74 -20.97 1.61
C LYS A 312 4.36 -21.09 2.28
N VAL A 313 3.28 -20.66 1.61
CA VAL A 313 1.89 -20.82 2.09
C VAL A 313 1.49 -22.29 2.19
N GLN A 314 1.81 -23.11 1.18
CA GLN A 314 1.54 -24.55 1.19
C GLN A 314 2.32 -25.28 2.31
N HIS A 315 3.55 -24.87 2.62
CA HIS A 315 4.32 -25.40 3.74
C HIS A 315 3.67 -25.02 5.08
N LEU A 316 3.37 -23.74 5.30
CA LEU A 316 2.71 -23.27 6.52
C LEU A 316 1.32 -23.90 6.73
N GLN A 317 0.60 -24.22 5.64
CA GLN A 317 -0.65 -24.97 5.74
C GLN A 317 -0.44 -26.42 6.20
N LYS A 318 0.54 -27.14 5.65
CA LYS A 318 0.89 -28.49 6.10
C LYS A 318 1.32 -28.51 7.57
N ASP A 319 2.11 -27.52 7.98
CA ASP A 319 2.56 -27.39 9.37
C ASP A 319 1.38 -27.09 10.31
N LYS A 320 0.45 -26.22 9.89
CA LYS A 320 -0.80 -25.94 10.61
C LYS A 320 -1.70 -27.19 10.73
N GLU A 321 -1.76 -28.02 9.69
CA GLU A 321 -2.50 -29.28 9.70
C GLU A 321 -1.84 -30.34 10.61
N ALA A 322 -0.50 -30.42 10.62
CA ALA A 322 0.27 -31.27 11.53
C ALA A 322 0.14 -30.83 13.01
N LEU A 323 0.25 -29.53 13.29
CA LEU A 323 0.02 -28.98 14.64
C LEU A 323 -1.42 -29.20 15.10
N ARG A 324 -2.40 -29.15 14.18
CA ARG A 324 -3.81 -29.47 14.48
C ARG A 324 -4.00 -30.95 14.79
N SER A 325 -3.35 -31.87 14.07
CA SER A 325 -3.45 -33.30 14.37
C SER A 325 -2.75 -33.65 15.70
N GLN A 326 -1.59 -33.06 15.98
CA GLN A 326 -0.90 -33.18 17.27
C GLN A 326 -1.75 -32.65 18.43
N LYS A 327 -2.39 -31.47 18.27
CA LYS A 327 -3.32 -30.94 19.27
C LYS A 327 -4.48 -31.90 19.52
N ASN A 328 -5.08 -32.45 18.47
CA ASN A 328 -6.19 -33.40 18.60
C ASN A 328 -5.76 -34.69 19.32
N GLN A 329 -4.56 -35.21 19.04
CA GLN A 329 -3.99 -36.36 19.75
C GLN A 329 -3.77 -36.08 21.25
N LEU A 330 -3.23 -34.91 21.59
CA LEU A 330 -3.06 -34.48 22.98
C LEU A 330 -4.41 -34.30 23.71
N SER A 331 -5.43 -33.75 23.03
CA SER A 331 -6.79 -33.69 23.57
C SER A 331 -7.37 -35.07 23.84
N GLN A 332 -7.23 -36.02 22.90
CA GLN A 332 -7.69 -37.41 23.09
C GLN A 332 -6.95 -38.13 24.24
N GLN A 333 -5.64 -37.89 24.39
CA GLN A 333 -4.86 -38.41 25.53
C GLN A 333 -5.33 -37.83 26.86
N LEU A 334 -5.64 -36.53 26.90
CA LEU A 334 -6.14 -35.84 28.10
C LEU A 334 -7.56 -36.29 28.46
N GLU A 335 -8.45 -36.45 27.48
CA GLU A 335 -9.78 -37.05 27.64
C GLU A 335 -9.69 -38.49 28.17
N HIS A 336 -8.77 -39.30 27.63
CA HIS A 336 -8.55 -40.67 28.09
C HIS A 336 -8.03 -40.72 29.54
N GLN A 337 -7.02 -39.91 29.88
CA GLN A 337 -6.53 -39.77 31.25
C GLN A 337 -7.63 -39.28 32.21
N HIS A 338 -8.49 -38.36 31.76
CA HIS A 338 -9.61 -37.89 32.57
C HIS A 338 -10.64 -39.00 32.82
N ALA A 339 -10.96 -39.81 31.79
CA ALA A 339 -11.81 -40.99 31.93
C ALA A 339 -11.20 -42.06 32.85
N GLU A 340 -9.89 -42.31 32.78
CA GLU A 340 -9.20 -43.20 33.71
C GLU A 340 -9.21 -42.67 35.15
N VAL A 341 -8.98 -41.36 35.35
CA VAL A 341 -9.09 -40.73 36.68
C VAL A 341 -10.51 -40.85 37.23
N GLN A 342 -11.56 -40.65 36.42
CA GLN A 342 -12.95 -40.89 36.83
C GLN A 342 -13.19 -42.37 37.18
N ARG A 343 -12.65 -43.31 36.39
CA ARG A 343 -12.76 -44.76 36.66
C ARG A 343 -12.11 -45.13 37.98
N LEU A 344 -10.88 -44.66 38.23
CA LEU A 344 -10.13 -44.90 39.46
C LEU A 344 -10.77 -44.23 40.68
N GLN A 345 -11.36 -43.03 40.53
CA GLN A 345 -12.17 -42.40 41.59
C GLN A 345 -13.42 -43.24 41.91
N HIS A 346 -14.07 -43.80 40.91
CA HIS A 346 -15.26 -44.65 41.09
C HIS A 346 -14.91 -46.03 41.69
N GLU A 347 -13.77 -46.61 41.32
CA GLU A 347 -13.20 -47.82 41.95
C GLU A 347 -12.82 -47.55 43.41
N LEU A 348 -12.12 -46.44 43.69
CA LEU A 348 -11.78 -46.01 45.05
C LEU A 348 -13.03 -45.77 45.91
N ALA A 349 -14.09 -45.18 45.35
CA ALA A 349 -15.37 -44.98 46.05
C ALA A 349 -16.11 -46.31 46.33
N LYS A 350 -15.92 -47.35 45.51
CA LYS A 350 -16.42 -48.71 45.80
C LYS A 350 -15.60 -49.35 46.92
N GLU A 351 -14.27 -49.32 46.84
CA GLU A 351 -13.36 -49.82 47.88
C GLU A 351 -13.61 -49.12 49.23
N GLN A 352 -13.82 -47.80 49.25
CA GLN A 352 -14.18 -47.06 50.46
C GLN A 352 -15.52 -47.51 51.04
N LYS A 353 -16.53 -47.79 50.22
CA LYS A 353 -17.82 -48.36 50.69
C LYS A 353 -17.66 -49.79 51.22
N VAL A 354 -16.86 -50.62 50.56
CA VAL A 354 -16.55 -51.98 51.02
C VAL A 354 -15.81 -51.92 52.37
N ARG A 355 -14.75 -51.13 52.48
CA ARG A 355 -14.03 -50.88 53.74
C ARG A 355 -14.92 -50.31 54.84
N ALA A 356 -15.83 -49.40 54.54
CA ALA A 356 -16.80 -48.89 55.51
C ALA A 356 -17.73 -50.01 56.01
N SER A 357 -18.26 -50.84 55.10
CA SER A 357 -19.12 -51.99 55.48
C SER A 357 -18.37 -53.05 56.30
N LEU A 358 -17.11 -53.33 55.96
CA LEU A 358 -16.21 -54.19 56.74
C LEU A 358 -15.89 -53.57 58.12
N GLY A 359 -15.67 -52.26 58.20
CA GLY A 359 -15.49 -51.55 59.46
C GLY A 359 -16.73 -51.63 60.35
N THR A 360 -17.93 -51.48 59.78
CA THR A 360 -19.19 -51.66 60.54
C THR A 360 -19.39 -53.11 60.98
N ALA A 361 -19.08 -54.10 60.14
CA ALA A 361 -19.17 -55.52 60.52
C ALA A 361 -18.14 -55.91 61.59
N LEU A 362 -16.91 -55.41 61.50
CA LEU A 362 -15.86 -55.63 62.50
C LEU A 362 -16.18 -54.96 63.83
N THR A 363 -16.69 -53.73 63.83
CA THR A 363 -17.15 -53.05 65.06
C THR A 363 -18.37 -53.73 65.66
N GLN A 364 -19.33 -54.20 64.85
CA GLN A 364 -20.45 -55.02 65.32
C GLN A 364 -19.96 -56.34 65.95
N ALA A 365 -19.06 -57.08 65.29
CA ALA A 365 -18.48 -58.31 65.83
C ALA A 365 -17.66 -58.06 67.12
N THR A 366 -16.90 -56.96 67.19
CA THR A 366 -16.13 -56.58 68.38
C THR A 366 -17.05 -56.20 69.54
N ASN A 367 -18.13 -55.46 69.28
CA ASN A 367 -19.14 -55.11 70.28
C ASN A 367 -19.90 -56.35 70.77
N PHE A 368 -20.22 -57.29 69.88
CA PHE A 368 -20.85 -58.58 70.22
C PHE A 368 -19.92 -59.42 71.10
N LEU A 369 -18.63 -59.55 70.74
CA LEU A 369 -17.62 -60.21 71.57
C LEU A 369 -17.46 -59.52 72.94
N GLN A 370 -17.46 -58.18 72.99
CA GLN A 370 -17.45 -57.45 74.27
C GLN A 370 -18.73 -57.65 75.09
N SER A 371 -19.90 -57.81 74.48
CA SER A 371 -21.11 -58.16 75.24
C SER A 371 -21.04 -59.57 75.81
N VAL A 372 -20.58 -60.56 75.02
CA VAL A 372 -20.37 -61.94 75.49
C VAL A 372 -19.35 -61.96 76.63
N MET A 373 -18.20 -61.29 76.49
CA MET A 373 -17.19 -61.21 77.54
C MET A 373 -17.67 -60.49 78.82
N LYS A 374 -18.69 -59.64 78.75
CA LYS A 374 -19.33 -59.02 79.93
C LYS A 374 -20.41 -59.88 80.58
N HIS A 375 -20.91 -60.91 79.89
CA HIS A 375 -21.86 -61.88 80.43
C HIS A 375 -21.19 -63.13 81.03
N LEU A 376 -19.88 -63.30 80.87
CA LEU A 376 -19.08 -64.32 81.54
C LEU A 376 -18.25 -63.71 82.69
N GLN A 377 -18.92 -63.40 83.80
CA GLN A 377 -18.30 -63.48 85.13
C GLN A 377 -18.97 -64.61 85.92
N PRO A 378 -18.21 -65.47 86.61
CA PRO A 378 -18.78 -66.52 87.44
C PRO A 378 -19.24 -65.94 88.78
N GLU A 379 -20.50 -66.18 89.12
CA GLU A 379 -20.95 -66.36 90.50
C GLU A 379 -21.29 -67.86 90.64
N GLU A 380 -21.07 -68.42 91.82
CA GLU A 380 -20.97 -69.87 92.03
C GLU A 380 -22.31 -70.53 92.41
N GLU A 381 -22.37 -71.86 92.34
CA GLU A 381 -23.50 -72.75 92.71
C GLU A 381 -24.75 -72.62 91.77
N ASP A 382 -25.29 -73.65 91.12
CA ASP A 382 -25.38 -75.10 91.44
C ASP A 382 -25.17 -75.98 90.17
N GLY A 383 -25.23 -77.31 90.30
CA GLY A 383 -24.72 -78.29 89.34
C GLY A 383 -25.47 -78.46 87.99
N ASN A 384 -24.72 -79.02 87.02
CA ASN A 384 -25.08 -79.35 85.62
C ASN A 384 -25.06 -78.19 84.61
N SER A 385 -23.88 -77.87 84.03
CA SER A 385 -23.79 -76.94 82.87
C SER A 385 -22.69 -77.18 81.83
N GLU A 386 -21.90 -78.26 81.91
CA GLU A 386 -20.82 -78.58 80.94
C GLU A 386 -21.31 -78.65 79.48
N ILE A 387 -22.41 -79.36 79.25
CA ILE A 387 -23.01 -79.55 77.90
C ILE A 387 -23.61 -78.23 77.38
N VAL A 388 -24.20 -77.42 78.28
CA VAL A 388 -24.82 -76.13 77.92
C VAL A 388 -23.74 -75.16 77.45
N TYR A 389 -22.59 -75.11 78.11
CA TYR A 389 -21.46 -74.26 77.73
C TYR A 389 -20.94 -74.61 76.32
N GLN A 390 -20.75 -75.90 76.00
CA GLN A 390 -20.33 -76.31 74.67
C GLN A 390 -21.36 -76.03 73.57
N LEU A 391 -22.66 -76.15 73.86
CA LEU A 391 -23.73 -75.77 72.94
C LEU A 391 -23.79 -74.25 72.73
N HIS A 392 -23.64 -73.47 73.80
CA HIS A 392 -23.63 -72.01 73.74
C HIS A 392 -22.43 -71.46 72.97
N CYS A 393 -21.22 -71.99 73.21
CA CYS A 393 -20.04 -71.65 72.41
C CYS A 393 -20.19 -72.00 70.92
N LYS A 394 -20.84 -73.14 70.59
CA LYS A 394 -21.17 -73.48 69.20
C LYS A 394 -22.16 -72.50 68.56
N GLU A 395 -23.17 -72.07 69.30
CA GLU A 395 -24.16 -71.12 68.78
C GLU A 395 -23.58 -69.70 68.64
N ILE A 396 -22.76 -69.23 69.59
CA ILE A 396 -21.98 -67.99 69.48
C ILE A 396 -21.10 -68.01 68.23
N LEU A 397 -20.35 -69.10 67.99
CA LEU A 397 -19.54 -69.27 66.78
C LEU A 397 -20.38 -69.30 65.50
N ARG A 398 -21.57 -69.92 65.54
CA ARG A 398 -22.50 -70.00 64.41
C ARG A 398 -23.10 -68.64 64.05
N GLN A 399 -23.46 -67.84 65.04
CA GLN A 399 -23.95 -66.46 64.85
C GLN A 399 -22.83 -65.51 64.43
N LEU A 400 -21.61 -65.67 64.96
CA LEU A 400 -20.45 -64.90 64.50
C LEU A 400 -20.13 -65.22 63.02
N LEU A 401 -20.21 -66.50 62.61
CA LEU A 401 -20.11 -66.92 61.22
C LEU A 401 -21.25 -66.37 60.35
N SER A 402 -22.49 -66.30 60.85
CA SER A 402 -23.60 -65.73 60.08
C SER A 402 -23.43 -64.22 59.85
N MET A 403 -22.87 -63.47 60.80
CA MET A 403 -22.57 -62.04 60.63
C MET A 403 -21.34 -61.75 59.75
N LEU A 404 -20.34 -62.65 59.72
CA LEU A 404 -19.11 -62.47 58.93
C LEU A 404 -19.17 -63.11 57.53
N SER A 405 -20.09 -64.04 57.27
CA SER A 405 -20.21 -64.70 55.97
C SER A 405 -20.61 -63.77 54.80
N PRO A 406 -21.45 -62.72 54.96
CA PRO A 406 -21.74 -61.79 53.87
C PRO A 406 -20.53 -60.92 53.50
N THR A 407 -19.72 -60.54 54.48
CA THR A 407 -18.55 -59.66 54.29
C THR A 407 -17.31 -60.40 53.79
N MET A 408 -17.15 -61.70 54.09
CA MET A 408 -16.09 -62.52 53.49
C MET A 408 -16.26 -62.65 51.96
N VAL A 409 -17.49 -62.83 51.46
CA VAL A 409 -17.79 -62.99 50.03
C VAL A 409 -17.46 -61.73 49.21
N LEU A 410 -17.62 -60.54 49.81
CA LEU A 410 -17.29 -59.25 49.17
C LEU A 410 -15.78 -59.06 48.94
N SER A 411 -14.92 -59.58 49.81
CA SER A 411 -13.46 -59.45 49.69
C SER A 411 -12.85 -60.44 48.67
N ALA A 412 -13.43 -61.63 48.53
CA ALA A 412 -12.92 -62.68 47.65
C ALA A 412 -12.96 -62.32 46.15
N HIS A 413 -13.82 -61.38 45.73
CA HIS A 413 -14.05 -61.06 44.32
C HIS A 413 -13.01 -60.11 43.68
N HIS A 414 -12.08 -59.52 44.45
CA HIS A 414 -11.03 -58.64 43.91
C HIS A 414 -9.69 -59.32 43.57
N ARG A 415 -9.65 -60.65 43.40
CA ARG A 415 -8.46 -61.38 42.90
C ARG A 415 -8.70 -62.35 41.73
N HIS A 416 -9.46 -61.95 40.71
CA HIS A 416 -9.15 -62.33 39.31
C HIS A 416 -9.78 -61.33 38.35
N GLY A 417 -8.95 -60.56 37.64
CA GLY A 417 -9.39 -59.50 36.72
C GLY A 417 -8.45 -59.18 35.56
N GLN A 418 -7.26 -59.80 35.48
CA GLN A 418 -6.52 -59.84 34.22
C GLN A 418 -7.14 -60.90 33.31
N LYS A 419 -7.94 -60.46 32.34
CA LYS A 419 -8.19 -61.20 31.11
C LYS A 419 -8.19 -60.24 29.94
N GLU A 420 -7.62 -60.69 28.84
CA GLU A 420 -7.46 -59.89 27.63
C GLU A 420 -8.82 -59.54 27.02
N SER A 421 -9.02 -58.27 26.69
CA SER A 421 -10.00 -57.86 25.69
C SER A 421 -9.25 -57.55 24.40
N GLN A 422 -8.87 -58.60 23.66
CA GLN A 422 -8.42 -58.44 22.28
C GLN A 422 -9.61 -57.99 21.42
N SER A 423 -9.74 -56.68 21.19
CA SER A 423 -10.64 -56.18 20.15
C SER A 423 -10.00 -56.41 18.78
N SER A 424 -10.53 -57.42 18.08
CA SER A 424 -10.44 -57.70 16.65
C SER A 424 -9.90 -56.57 15.76
N THR A 425 -8.85 -56.74 14.93
CA THR A 425 -8.77 -57.58 13.70
C THR A 425 -9.77 -57.20 12.59
N PRO A 426 -9.39 -57.28 11.28
CA PRO A 426 -8.03 -57.24 10.70
C PRO A 426 -8.00 -56.28 9.45
N PRO A 427 -7.36 -56.53 8.26
CA PRO A 427 -6.76 -55.44 7.48
C PRO A 427 -7.38 -55.28 6.08
N ARG A 428 -6.83 -54.38 5.25
CA ARG A 428 -6.75 -54.68 3.80
C ARG A 428 -5.50 -54.15 3.11
N ARG A 429 -4.96 -55.00 2.26
CA ARG A 429 -3.86 -54.80 1.31
C ARG A 429 -4.47 -54.79 -0.11
N ASN A 430 -3.64 -54.57 -1.13
CA ASN A 430 -3.95 -54.61 -2.59
C ASN A 430 -4.58 -53.30 -3.12
N GLY A 431 -4.32 -52.86 -4.35
CA GLY A 431 -3.29 -53.28 -5.35
C GLY A 431 -2.15 -52.25 -5.49
N SER A 432 -1.06 -52.43 -6.24
CA SER A 432 -0.83 -53.13 -7.52
C SER A 432 -1.74 -52.63 -8.65
N MET A 433 -1.24 -52.27 -9.85
CA MET A 433 -0.13 -52.90 -10.56
C MET A 433 0.89 -51.95 -11.18
N LEU A 434 2.01 -52.54 -11.61
CA LEU A 434 2.97 -52.00 -12.56
C LEU A 434 2.58 -52.52 -13.96
N GLN A 435 2.27 -51.63 -14.91
CA GLN A 435 2.32 -51.94 -16.35
C GLN A 435 2.68 -50.64 -17.11
N GLN A 436 3.61 -50.57 -18.08
CA GLN A 436 3.74 -51.32 -19.36
C GLN A 436 2.50 -51.12 -20.24
N LEU A 437 2.54 -50.70 -21.51
CA LEU A 437 3.61 -50.46 -22.52
C LEU A 437 3.31 -49.12 -23.25
N SER A 438 4.30 -48.35 -23.72
CA SER A 438 4.89 -48.31 -25.08
C SER A 438 3.98 -47.87 -26.25
N ASP A 439 4.60 -47.15 -27.19
CA ASP A 439 4.33 -47.11 -28.65
C ASP A 439 3.13 -46.32 -29.25
N PHE A 440 3.46 -45.12 -29.80
CA PHE A 440 3.26 -44.66 -31.21
C PHE A 440 1.84 -44.64 -31.88
N PRO A 441 1.67 -44.05 -33.10
CA PRO A 441 2.14 -42.76 -33.64
C PRO A 441 1.01 -41.96 -34.38
N SER A 442 1.37 -40.88 -35.12
CA SER A 442 0.58 -40.16 -36.17
C SER A 442 -0.72 -39.45 -35.74
N TYR A 443 -1.20 -38.37 -36.37
CA TYR A 443 -0.86 -37.62 -37.61
C TYR A 443 -0.39 -36.18 -37.25
N GLN A 444 0.31 -35.35 -38.05
CA GLN A 444 0.63 -35.21 -39.48
C GLN A 444 -0.39 -34.49 -40.41
N LEU A 445 -0.18 -33.18 -40.60
CA LEU A 445 -0.39 -32.36 -41.82
C LEU A 445 0.59 -31.15 -41.66
N ILE A 446 1.50 -30.77 -42.57
CA ILE A 446 1.47 -30.58 -44.04
C ILE A 446 0.54 -29.42 -44.41
N ASP A 447 0.97 -28.30 -45.04
CA ASP A 447 2.31 -27.82 -45.45
C ASP A 447 2.36 -26.28 -45.20
N MET A 448 3.42 -25.45 -45.41
CA MET A 448 4.59 -25.36 -46.31
C MET A 448 5.87 -24.97 -45.52
N GLY A 449 7.10 -24.97 -46.05
CA GLY A 449 7.53 -25.21 -47.44
C GLY A 449 8.23 -24.01 -48.09
N LEU A 450 9.53 -23.80 -47.81
CA LEU A 450 10.56 -23.29 -48.74
C LEU A 450 11.94 -23.22 -48.08
N MET A 451 12.98 -23.74 -48.74
CA MET A 451 14.38 -23.59 -48.31
C MET A 451 15.10 -22.55 -49.18
N SER A 452 15.64 -21.50 -48.57
CA SER A 452 16.62 -20.63 -49.23
C SER A 452 18.02 -21.25 -49.12
N ARG A 453 18.36 -22.13 -50.07
CA ARG A 453 19.74 -22.60 -50.25
C ARG A 453 20.66 -21.44 -50.61
N THR A 454 21.89 -21.47 -50.11
CA THR A 454 23.01 -20.71 -50.66
C THR A 454 23.19 -21.09 -52.13
N VAL A 455 22.95 -20.16 -53.06
CA VAL A 455 23.24 -20.34 -54.49
C VAL A 455 24.36 -19.37 -54.88
N HIS A 456 25.51 -19.95 -55.18
CA HIS A 456 26.69 -19.24 -55.67
C HIS A 456 26.52 -18.92 -57.16
N LEU A 457 26.08 -17.70 -57.50
CA LEU A 457 26.07 -17.24 -58.88
C LEU A 457 27.49 -16.91 -59.35
N SER A 458 28.00 -17.69 -60.30
CA SER A 458 29.26 -17.43 -61.00
C SER A 458 29.16 -16.23 -61.96
N PRO A 459 30.20 -15.39 -62.11
CA PRO A 459 30.20 -14.30 -63.08
C PRO A 459 30.15 -14.78 -64.54
N ASN A 460 29.38 -14.11 -65.39
CA ASN A 460 29.43 -14.28 -66.84
C ASN A 460 30.51 -13.35 -67.43
N PRO A 461 31.52 -13.84 -68.18
CA PRO A 461 32.74 -13.06 -68.45
C PRO A 461 32.73 -12.10 -69.65
N GLU A 462 31.57 -11.78 -70.24
CA GLU A 462 31.52 -11.04 -71.53
C GLU A 462 31.40 -9.50 -71.38
N ASP A 463 30.80 -8.97 -70.31
CA ASP A 463 30.50 -7.52 -70.13
C ASP A 463 31.70 -6.61 -69.78
N LEU A 464 32.94 -7.13 -69.84
CA LEU A 464 34.16 -6.37 -69.47
C LEU A 464 35.02 -5.91 -70.66
N ARG A 465 34.47 -5.85 -71.89
CA ARG A 465 35.22 -5.52 -73.12
C ARG A 465 35.14 -4.06 -73.62
N VAL A 466 34.83 -3.06 -72.78
CA VAL A 466 34.80 -1.64 -73.22
C VAL A 466 35.48 -0.63 -72.27
N LEU A 467 36.57 -1.00 -71.58
CA LEU A 467 37.46 -0.03 -70.91
C LEU A 467 38.94 -0.48 -70.84
N SER A 468 39.71 -0.30 -71.93
CA SER A 468 41.19 -0.37 -71.84
C SER A 468 41.93 0.28 -73.03
N HIS A 469 42.11 1.61 -73.03
CA HIS A 469 43.18 2.25 -73.80
C HIS A 469 43.74 3.51 -73.11
N VAL A 470 45.04 3.74 -73.31
CA VAL A 470 45.86 4.90 -72.88
C VAL A 470 46.10 5.07 -71.37
N THR A 471 47.05 4.28 -70.86
CA THR A 471 47.88 4.64 -69.69
C THR A 471 48.92 5.71 -70.07
N ARG A 472 49.02 6.83 -69.33
CA ARG A 472 50.33 7.49 -69.05
C ARG A 472 50.28 8.61 -67.99
N MET A 473 51.19 8.49 -67.01
CA MET A 473 52.07 9.54 -66.43
C MET A 473 51.67 11.01 -66.67
N ARG A 474 51.61 11.91 -65.67
CA ARG A 474 52.73 12.34 -64.81
C ARG A 474 52.25 13.40 -63.79
N SER A 475 52.94 13.57 -62.66
CA SER A 475 52.74 14.67 -61.70
C SER A 475 53.44 15.97 -62.12
N PHE A 476 52.97 17.15 -61.64
CA PHE A 476 53.75 18.12 -60.84
C PHE A 476 52.98 19.43 -60.50
N GLN A 477 53.36 20.03 -59.36
CA GLN A 477 53.36 21.47 -59.00
C GLN A 477 52.05 22.29 -58.88
N THR A 478 51.60 22.42 -57.62
CA THR A 478 51.38 23.68 -56.87
C THR A 478 51.49 25.05 -57.59
N PHE A 479 50.48 25.92 -57.43
CA PHE A 479 50.47 27.20 -56.66
C PHE A 479 49.22 28.04 -57.03
N GLY A 480 48.84 29.04 -56.21
CA GLY A 480 47.92 30.13 -56.64
C GLY A 480 46.59 30.26 -55.88
N SER A 481 46.61 31.10 -54.85
CA SER A 481 45.56 31.48 -53.90
C SER A 481 44.28 32.17 -54.44
N THR A 482 43.30 32.31 -53.52
CA THR A 482 42.35 33.45 -53.38
C THR A 482 40.91 33.32 -53.96
N GLU A 483 39.96 33.24 -53.01
CA GLU A 483 38.60 33.83 -52.93
C GLU A 483 37.70 34.00 -54.19
N PHE A 484 36.45 33.50 -54.14
CA PHE A 484 35.27 34.30 -53.77
C PHE A 484 33.98 33.43 -53.60
N GLN A 485 32.99 33.95 -52.85
CA GLN A 485 31.60 33.44 -52.79
C GLN A 485 30.71 34.20 -53.81
N PRO A 486 29.56 33.68 -54.29
CA PRO A 486 28.33 33.41 -53.50
C PRO A 486 27.70 32.00 -53.82
N SER A 487 26.74 31.42 -53.10
CA SER A 487 25.40 31.84 -52.62
C SER A 487 24.36 32.12 -53.72
N GLU A 488 23.40 31.19 -53.88
CA GLU A 488 21.93 31.37 -53.99
C GLU A 488 21.29 30.06 -54.52
N SER A 489 20.23 29.50 -53.93
CA SER A 489 18.88 30.02 -53.63
C SER A 489 17.94 29.93 -54.85
N SER A 490 16.85 29.18 -54.72
CA SER A 490 15.81 29.04 -55.75
C SER A 490 14.52 28.49 -55.13
N LYS A 491 13.52 29.36 -54.92
CA LYS A 491 12.19 28.97 -54.45
C LYS A 491 11.13 29.24 -55.51
N LYS A 492 10.64 28.14 -56.07
CA LYS A 492 9.41 27.96 -56.86
C LYS A 492 8.29 28.95 -56.47
N MET A 493 7.97 29.89 -57.36
CA MET A 493 6.66 30.58 -57.31
C MET A 493 5.54 29.59 -57.70
N LYS A 494 4.38 29.73 -57.08
CA LYS A 494 3.17 28.96 -57.42
C LYS A 494 2.26 29.77 -58.34
N LYS A 495 1.53 29.06 -59.20
CA LYS A 495 0.48 29.61 -60.06
C LYS A 495 -0.71 30.08 -59.22
N LEU A 496 -1.28 31.23 -59.57
CA LEU A 496 -2.67 31.57 -59.26
C LEU A 496 -3.54 31.27 -60.50
N SER A 497 -4.81 30.96 -60.28
CA SER A 497 -5.74 30.45 -61.30
C SER A 497 -6.98 31.33 -61.42
N LEU A 498 -7.37 31.63 -62.67
CA LEU A 498 -8.71 32.08 -63.03
C LEU A 498 -9.44 30.91 -63.70
N PRO A 499 -10.69 30.65 -63.29
CA PRO A 499 -11.84 30.91 -64.16
C PRO A 499 -12.78 31.96 -63.49
N GLU A 500 -13.91 32.39 -64.05
CA GLU A 500 -14.71 31.84 -65.14
C GLU A 500 -15.46 32.96 -65.89
N VAL A 501 -15.72 32.78 -67.20
CA VAL A 501 -16.52 33.74 -67.99
C VAL A 501 -17.88 33.11 -68.29
N SER A 502 -18.94 33.67 -67.68
CA SER A 502 -20.33 33.29 -67.97
C SER A 502 -21.07 34.46 -68.61
N LEU A 503 -21.56 34.25 -69.83
CA LEU A 503 -22.41 35.18 -70.56
C LEU A 503 -23.87 34.97 -70.17
N LEU A 504 -24.61 36.01 -69.76
CA LEU A 504 -26.02 36.16 -70.18
C LEU A 504 -26.62 37.57 -69.98
N SER A 505 -27.01 38.16 -71.11
CA SER A 505 -28.20 38.99 -71.42
C SER A 505 -28.86 39.94 -70.39
N LYS A 506 -29.17 41.15 -70.90
CA LYS A 506 -30.03 42.25 -70.39
C LYS A 506 -29.40 43.19 -69.36
#